data_AF-A0A7J9CW53-F1
#
_entry.id   AF-A0A7J9CW53-F1
#
_cell.length_a   1.000
_cell.length_b   1.000
_cell.length_c   1.000
_cell.angle_alpha   90.00
_cell.angle_beta   90.00
_cell.angle_gamma   90.00
#
_symmetry.space_group_name_H-M   'P 1'
#
loop_
_entity.id
_entity.type
_entity.pdbx_description
1 polymer ?
#
loop_
_entity_poly.entity_id
_entity_poly.type
_entity_poly.pdbx_seq_one_letter_code
_entity_poly.pdbx_strand_id
1 'polypeptide(L)'
;MGVNAEIEFPVIEFRSSDLQRGTDGWHHLCKRVREACETFGCFEVVYENISPKVREETFGLMKELVEVPVERKQKNASPMPYHGWVGPCDQVSLLYEGFGLGDASNYDSVKSFAQLMWPDGHPRFCNTIHTMATQIEELNKLI
;
A
#
# COMPACT_ATOMS: atom_id res chain seq x y z
N MET A 1 -17.79 -29.59 19.32
CA MET A 1 -16.36 -29.20 19.35
C MET A 1 -16.10 -28.43 18.08
N GLY A 2 -15.92 -27.11 18.17
CA GLY A 2 -15.60 -26.30 16.99
C GLY A 2 -14.18 -26.60 16.56
N VAL A 3 -13.99 -27.01 15.32
CA VAL A 3 -12.66 -27.17 14.73
C VAL A 3 -12.12 -25.75 14.57
N ASN A 4 -11.17 -25.36 15.41
CA ASN A 4 -10.45 -24.10 15.25
C ASN A 4 -9.42 -24.33 14.13
N ALA A 5 -9.90 -24.39 12.90
CA ALA A 5 -9.02 -24.51 11.74
C ALA A 5 -8.39 -23.13 11.52
N GLU A 6 -7.09 -23.00 11.84
CA GLU A 6 -6.30 -21.85 11.42
C GLU A 6 -6.23 -21.86 9.89
N ILE A 7 -6.72 -20.79 9.26
CA ILE A 7 -6.57 -20.58 7.82
C ILE A 7 -5.15 -20.07 7.62
N GLU A 8 -4.29 -20.89 7.04
CA GLU A 8 -2.94 -20.49 6.63
C GLU A 8 -2.97 -20.10 5.15
N PHE A 9 -2.74 -18.82 4.87
CA PHE A 9 -2.69 -18.33 3.49
C PHE A 9 -1.36 -18.72 2.83
N PRO A 10 -1.35 -18.99 1.50
CA PRO A 10 -0.11 -19.27 0.80
C PRO A 10 0.87 -18.10 0.89
N VAL A 11 2.08 -18.37 1.35
CA VAL A 11 3.21 -17.43 1.30
C VAL A 11 4.05 -17.74 0.06
N ILE A 12 4.18 -16.76 -0.85
CA ILE A 12 4.90 -16.91 -2.12
C ILE A 12 6.03 -15.89 -2.18
N GLU A 13 7.24 -16.39 -2.37
CA GLU A 13 8.43 -15.57 -2.48
C GLU A 13 8.68 -15.17 -3.94
N PHE A 14 8.86 -13.87 -4.18
CA PHE A 14 9.09 -13.32 -5.51
C PHE A 14 10.59 -13.07 -5.70
N ARG A 15 11.33 -14.12 -6.07
CA ARG A 15 12.78 -14.05 -6.33
C ARG A 15 13.05 -13.52 -7.72
N SER A 16 14.10 -12.72 -7.88
CA SER A 16 14.47 -12.17 -9.20
C SER A 16 14.73 -13.26 -10.26
N SER A 17 15.21 -14.44 -9.87
CA SER A 17 15.41 -15.58 -10.78
C SER A 17 14.11 -16.12 -11.36
N ASP A 18 13.04 -16.06 -10.58
CA ASP A 18 11.74 -16.65 -10.93
C ASP A 18 10.86 -15.67 -11.69
N LEU A 19 11.25 -14.39 -11.76
CA LEU A 19 10.53 -13.34 -12.48
C LEU A 19 10.90 -13.25 -13.97
N GLN A 20 11.89 -14.03 -14.43
CA GLN A 20 12.29 -14.04 -15.83
C GLN A 20 11.29 -14.84 -16.67
N ARG A 21 10.47 -14.14 -17.45
CA ARG A 21 9.45 -14.74 -18.34
C ARG A 21 10.04 -15.83 -19.23
N GLY A 22 9.31 -16.95 -19.33
CA GLY A 22 9.67 -18.09 -20.17
C GLY A 22 10.60 -19.11 -19.52
N THR A 23 11.13 -18.85 -18.32
CA THR A 23 11.91 -19.83 -17.55
C THR A 23 11.01 -20.80 -16.79
N ASP A 24 11.54 -21.97 -16.40
CA ASP A 24 10.79 -22.91 -15.55
C ASP A 24 10.40 -22.29 -14.20
N GLY A 25 11.27 -21.45 -13.63
CA GLY A 25 11.00 -20.69 -12.40
C GLY A 25 9.77 -19.79 -12.55
N TRP A 26 9.67 -19.05 -13.66
CA TRP A 26 8.49 -18.23 -13.97
C TRP A 26 7.21 -19.04 -14.10
N HIS A 27 7.24 -20.17 -14.83
CA HIS A 27 6.06 -21.02 -14.96
C HIS A 27 5.62 -21.61 -13.61
N HIS A 28 6.57 -22.00 -12.76
CA HIS A 28 6.30 -22.50 -11.42
C HIS A 28 5.68 -21.40 -10.53
N LEU A 29 6.23 -20.19 -10.55
CA LEU A 29 5.71 -19.04 -9.83
C LEU A 29 4.27 -18.71 -10.26
N CYS A 30 4.01 -18.61 -11.57
CA CYS A 30 2.67 -18.37 -12.11
C CYS A 30 1.67 -19.44 -11.68
N LYS A 31 2.08 -20.71 -11.67
CA LYS A 31 1.23 -21.82 -11.22
C LYS A 31 0.85 -21.64 -9.75
N ARG A 32 1.82 -21.34 -8.86
CA ARG A 32 1.58 -21.12 -7.43
C ARG A 32 0.64 -19.93 -7.19
N VAL A 33 0.87 -18.81 -7.88
CA VAL A 33 0.01 -17.62 -7.77
C VAL A 33 -1.42 -17.94 -8.20
N ARG A 34 -1.58 -18.64 -9.34
CA ARG A 34 -2.91 -19.05 -9.82
C ARG A 34 -3.62 -19.95 -8.81
N GLU A 35 -2.96 -21.01 -8.33
CA GLU A 35 -3.55 -21.95 -7.38
C GLU A 35 -3.97 -21.26 -6.08
N ALA A 36 -3.17 -20.30 -5.59
CA ALA A 36 -3.51 -19.51 -4.41
C ALA A 36 -4.74 -18.61 -4.65
N CYS A 37 -4.80 -17.92 -5.79
CA CYS A 37 -5.96 -17.10 -6.16
C CYS A 37 -7.23 -17.94 -6.36
N GLU A 38 -7.14 -19.10 -7.02
CA GLU A 38 -8.27 -20.00 -7.27
C GLU A 38 -8.82 -20.62 -5.98
N THR A 39 -7.95 -20.90 -5.00
CA THR A 39 -8.33 -21.57 -3.75
C THR A 39 -8.74 -20.60 -2.65
N PHE A 40 -8.00 -19.49 -2.49
CA PHE A 40 -8.13 -18.56 -1.36
C PHE A 40 -8.52 -17.14 -1.75
N GLY A 41 -8.42 -16.78 -3.04
CA GLY A 41 -8.62 -15.41 -3.51
C GLY A 41 -7.51 -14.42 -3.13
N CYS A 42 -6.49 -14.85 -2.39
CA CYS A 42 -5.36 -14.03 -1.96
C CYS A 42 -4.14 -14.90 -1.58
N PHE A 43 -3.00 -14.25 -1.43
CA PHE A 43 -1.74 -14.83 -0.95
C PHE A 43 -0.88 -13.73 -0.32
N GLU A 44 0.07 -14.14 0.50
CA GLU A 44 1.10 -13.25 1.03
C GLU A 44 2.33 -13.28 0.12
N VAL A 45 2.91 -12.11 -0.14
CA VAL A 45 4.14 -12.00 -0.93
C VAL A 45 5.32 -11.69 -0.03
N VAL A 46 6.38 -12.48 -0.15
CA VAL A 46 7.70 -12.11 0.36
C VAL A 46 8.42 -11.35 -0.75
N TYR A 47 8.65 -10.06 -0.51
CA TYR A 47 9.23 -9.13 -1.48
C TYR A 47 10.40 -8.35 -0.86
N GLU A 48 11.62 -8.68 -1.27
CA GLU A 48 12.85 -8.16 -0.65
C GLU A 48 13.15 -6.71 -1.00
N ASN A 49 12.59 -6.19 -2.10
CA ASN A 49 12.88 -4.82 -2.55
C ASN A 49 12.33 -3.76 -1.59
N ILE A 50 11.26 -4.06 -0.83
CA ILE A 50 10.74 -3.17 0.21
C ILE A 50 11.45 -3.49 1.52
N SER A 51 12.40 -2.64 1.90
CA SER A 51 13.15 -2.83 3.14
C SER A 51 12.25 -2.68 4.39
N PRO A 52 12.53 -3.43 5.47
CA PRO A 52 11.82 -3.26 6.75
C PRO A 52 11.86 -1.82 7.27
N LYS A 53 12.97 -1.11 7.04
CA LYS A 53 13.13 0.30 7.43
C LYS A 53 12.14 1.22 6.74
N VAL A 54 11.97 1.11 5.42
CA VAL A 54 11.00 1.92 4.65
C VAL A 54 9.57 1.63 5.13
N ARG A 55 9.27 0.36 5.39
CA ARG A 55 7.96 -0.06 5.91
C ARG A 55 7.68 0.55 7.29
N GLU A 56 8.61 0.42 8.23
CA GLU A 56 8.49 0.98 9.59
C GLU A 56 8.38 2.50 9.57
N GLU A 57 9.19 3.18 8.76
CA GLU A 57 9.13 4.64 8.61
C GLU A 57 7.79 5.07 8.01
N THR A 58 7.28 4.35 7.01
CA THR A 58 5.93 4.58 6.44
C THR A 58 4.87 4.48 7.51
N PHE A 59 4.86 3.41 8.32
CA PHE A 59 3.89 3.25 9.41
C PHE A 59 4.01 4.34 10.47
N GLY A 60 5.23 4.78 10.79
CA GLY A 60 5.45 5.93 11.69
C GLY A 60 4.85 7.21 11.15
N LEU A 61 5.08 7.52 9.87
CA LEU A 61 4.55 8.69 9.19
C LEU A 61 3.02 8.66 9.03
N MET A 62 2.42 7.49 8.87
CA MET A 62 0.95 7.36 8.85
C MET A 62 0.33 7.76 10.20
N LYS A 63 1.01 7.47 11.32
CA LYS A 63 0.57 7.95 12.64
C LYS A 63 0.63 9.47 12.73
N GLU A 64 1.67 10.10 12.19
CA GLU A 64 1.75 11.56 12.14
C GLU A 64 0.68 12.18 11.24
N LEU A 65 0.35 11.51 10.12
CA LEU A 65 -0.68 11.96 9.18
C LEU A 65 -2.09 11.98 9.81
N VAL A 66 -2.46 10.95 10.58
CA VAL A 66 -3.79 10.91 11.22
C VAL A 66 -3.94 11.96 12.34
N GLU A 67 -2.84 12.45 12.91
CA GLU A 67 -2.84 13.50 13.96
C GLU A 67 -2.90 14.93 13.39
N VAL A 68 -2.82 15.11 12.06
CA VAL A 68 -2.95 16.43 11.42
C VAL A 68 -4.33 17.03 11.72
N PRO A 69 -4.50 18.36 11.85
CA PRO A 69 -5.82 18.97 12.06
C PRO A 69 -6.83 18.60 10.97
N VAL A 70 -8.07 18.31 11.35
CA VAL A 70 -9.12 17.85 10.43
C VAL A 70 -9.37 18.83 9.27
N GLU A 71 -9.24 20.13 9.51
CA GLU A 71 -9.43 21.18 8.51
C GLU A 71 -8.38 21.10 7.40
N ARG A 72 -7.20 20.54 7.69
CA ARG A 72 -6.17 20.28 6.68
C ARG A 72 -6.43 18.98 5.95
N LYS A 73 -6.83 17.92 6.66
CA LYS A 73 -7.19 16.63 6.05
C LYS A 73 -8.31 16.80 5.02
N GLN A 74 -9.34 17.59 5.34
CA GLN A 74 -10.47 17.91 4.47
C GLN A 74 -10.07 18.60 3.16
N LYS A 75 -8.89 19.24 3.09
CA LYS A 75 -8.36 19.82 1.84
C LYS A 75 -7.92 18.76 0.85
N ASN A 76 -7.64 17.53 1.30
CA ASN A 76 -7.44 16.40 0.41
C ASN A 76 -8.78 15.94 -0.16
N ALA A 77 -9.32 16.70 -1.11
CA ALA A 77 -10.56 16.39 -1.80
C ALA A 77 -10.25 15.79 -3.17
N SER A 78 -11.04 14.82 -3.58
CA SER A 78 -10.97 14.22 -4.91
C SER A 78 -12.35 14.23 -5.56
N PRO A 79 -12.45 14.51 -6.88
CA PRO A 79 -13.70 14.33 -7.60
C PRO A 79 -14.10 12.85 -7.69
N MET A 80 -13.15 11.93 -7.53
CA MET A 80 -13.45 10.50 -7.45
C MET A 80 -13.89 10.13 -6.03
N PRO A 81 -15.05 9.46 -5.86
CA PRO A 81 -15.51 9.02 -4.56
C PRO A 81 -14.43 8.21 -3.83
N TYR A 82 -14.24 8.48 -2.54
CA TYR A 82 -13.29 7.79 -1.65
C TYR A 82 -11.80 7.92 -2.02
N HIS A 83 -11.42 8.83 -2.93
CA HIS A 83 -10.02 9.06 -3.31
C HIS A 83 -9.40 10.32 -2.68
N GLY A 84 -10.11 10.95 -1.75
CA GLY A 84 -9.59 12.03 -0.90
C GLY A 84 -9.46 11.57 0.55
N TRP A 85 -9.53 12.50 1.50
CA TRP A 85 -9.74 12.17 2.89
C TRP A 85 -11.17 11.68 3.11
N VAL A 86 -11.29 10.53 3.77
CA VAL A 86 -12.56 9.95 4.21
C VAL A 86 -12.49 9.86 5.72
N GLY A 87 -13.18 10.77 6.41
CA GLY A 87 -13.25 10.77 7.86
C GLY A 87 -14.37 9.90 8.41
N PRO A 88 -14.46 9.81 9.75
CA PRO A 88 -15.55 9.14 10.44
C PRO A 88 -16.91 9.70 10.03
N CYS A 89 -17.78 8.86 9.46
CA CYS A 89 -19.13 9.25 9.08
C CYS A 89 -20.09 8.05 9.06
N ASP A 90 -21.38 8.31 9.24
CA ASP A 90 -22.43 7.27 9.26
C ASP A 90 -22.53 6.46 7.96
N GLN A 91 -22.09 7.05 6.84
CA GLN A 91 -22.16 6.44 5.51
C GLN A 91 -21.08 5.36 5.31
N VAL A 92 -19.95 5.46 6.01
CA VAL A 92 -18.80 4.54 5.87
C VAL A 92 -18.58 3.80 7.17
N SER A 93 -18.18 4.49 8.23
CA SER A 93 -18.03 4.00 9.60
C SER A 93 -17.61 5.15 10.52
N LEU A 94 -18.11 5.17 11.75
CA LEU A 94 -17.65 6.10 12.80
C LEU A 94 -16.24 5.80 13.32
N LEU A 95 -15.66 4.67 12.95
CA LEU A 95 -14.33 4.23 13.37
C LEU A 95 -13.28 4.30 12.25
N TYR A 96 -13.70 4.69 11.04
CA TYR A 96 -12.83 4.68 9.88
C TYR A 96 -12.30 6.09 9.58
N GLU A 97 -11.01 6.17 9.33
CA GLU A 97 -10.36 7.31 8.69
C GLU A 97 -9.40 6.79 7.62
N GLY A 98 -9.41 7.42 6.44
CA GLY A 98 -8.59 7.03 5.31
C GLY A 98 -8.18 8.21 4.44
N PHE A 99 -7.13 8.02 3.67
CA PHE A 99 -6.60 9.01 2.74
C PHE A 99 -6.35 8.34 1.38
N GLY A 100 -6.94 8.90 0.33
CA GLY A 100 -6.50 8.65 -1.04
C GLY A 100 -5.33 9.57 -1.41
N LEU A 101 -4.31 9.00 -2.02
CA LEU A 101 -3.19 9.71 -2.65
C LEU A 101 -2.97 9.09 -4.03
N GLY A 102 -3.44 9.79 -5.07
CA GLY A 102 -3.26 9.36 -6.45
C GLY A 102 -1.83 9.61 -6.94
N ASP A 103 -1.36 8.74 -7.84
CA ASP A 103 -0.06 8.88 -8.51
C ASP A 103 1.11 9.02 -7.51
N ALA A 104 1.12 8.15 -6.49
CA ALA A 104 2.07 8.23 -5.38
C ALA A 104 3.54 7.95 -5.77
N SER A 105 3.77 7.34 -6.94
CA SER A 105 5.10 7.17 -7.52
C SER A 105 5.60 8.42 -8.26
N ASN A 106 4.78 9.46 -8.37
CA ASN A 106 5.19 10.79 -8.78
C ASN A 106 5.46 11.65 -7.53
N TYR A 107 6.73 12.06 -7.37
CA TYR A 107 7.15 12.85 -6.23
C TYR A 107 6.39 14.18 -6.08
N ASP A 108 6.01 14.83 -7.18
CA ASP A 108 5.28 16.10 -7.13
C ASP A 108 3.85 15.91 -6.61
N SER A 109 3.22 14.77 -6.91
CA SER A 109 1.91 14.39 -6.37
C SER A 109 1.99 14.20 -4.85
N VAL A 110 2.99 13.47 -4.36
CA VAL A 110 3.23 13.28 -2.91
C VAL A 110 3.54 14.60 -2.23
N LYS A 111 4.37 15.45 -2.85
CA LYS A 111 4.74 16.76 -2.32
C LYS A 111 3.52 17.69 -2.22
N SER A 112 2.66 17.70 -3.24
CA SER A 112 1.43 18.50 -3.25
C SER A 112 0.49 18.06 -2.14
N PHE A 113 0.32 16.74 -1.95
CA PHE A 113 -0.44 16.19 -0.82
C PHE A 113 0.16 16.61 0.53
N ALA A 114 1.49 16.49 0.69
CA ALA A 114 2.16 16.83 1.94
C ALA A 114 2.00 18.32 2.29
N GLN A 115 1.96 19.22 1.30
CA GLN A 115 1.72 20.64 1.51
C GLN A 115 0.32 20.96 2.05
N LEU A 116 -0.68 20.12 1.76
CA LEU A 116 -2.02 20.28 2.34
C LEU A 116 -2.02 19.99 3.85
N MET A 117 -1.27 18.97 4.25
CA MET A 117 -1.18 18.48 5.63
C MET A 117 -0.22 19.33 6.48
N TRP A 118 0.92 19.68 5.90
CA TRP A 118 2.01 20.46 6.49
C TRP A 118 2.38 21.60 5.54
N PRO A 119 1.85 22.82 5.75
CA PRO A 119 2.10 23.97 4.87
C PRO A 119 3.57 24.33 4.67
N ASP A 120 4.39 24.11 5.71
CA ASP A 120 5.85 24.33 5.67
C ASP A 120 6.61 23.18 4.96
N GLY A 121 5.87 22.17 4.48
CA GLY A 121 6.38 20.97 3.86
C GLY A 121 6.74 19.87 4.87
N HIS A 122 6.96 18.67 4.33
CA HIS A 122 7.38 17.52 5.13
C HIS A 122 8.32 16.60 4.33
N PRO A 123 9.59 17.00 4.09
CA PRO A 123 10.49 16.28 3.16
C PRO A 123 10.68 14.80 3.47
N ARG A 124 10.73 14.44 4.77
CA ARG A 124 10.79 13.05 5.21
C ARG A 124 9.58 12.24 4.74
N PHE A 125 8.39 12.83 4.82
CA PHE A 125 7.16 12.17 4.37
C PHE A 125 7.20 11.98 2.86
N CYS A 126 7.53 13.06 2.12
CA CYS A 126 7.59 12.99 0.66
C CYS A 126 8.54 11.90 0.18
N ASN A 127 9.76 11.85 0.72
CA ASN A 127 10.76 10.87 0.34
C ASN A 127 10.31 9.44 0.66
N THR A 128 9.89 9.17 1.90
CA THR A 128 9.53 7.81 2.32
C THR A 128 8.30 7.29 1.59
N ILE A 129 7.25 8.11 1.44
CA ILE A 129 6.01 7.69 0.76
C ILE A 129 6.24 7.50 -0.73
N HIS A 130 7.00 8.38 -1.37
CA HIS A 130 7.38 8.19 -2.77
C HIS A 130 8.17 6.89 -2.96
N THR A 131 9.20 6.63 -2.13
CA THR A 131 9.96 5.37 -2.19
C THR A 131 9.06 4.15 -2.02
N MET A 132 8.20 4.14 -0.99
CA MET A 132 7.28 3.02 -0.74
C MET A 132 6.32 2.81 -1.92
N ALA A 133 5.74 3.89 -2.43
CA ALA A 133 4.79 3.84 -3.54
C ALA A 133 5.44 3.34 -4.84
N THR A 134 6.64 3.81 -5.19
CA THR A 134 7.39 3.32 -6.36
C THR A 134 7.65 1.82 -6.24
N GLN A 135 8.09 1.34 -5.07
CA GLN A 135 8.37 -0.09 -4.87
C GLN A 135 7.10 -0.96 -4.89
N ILE A 136 5.98 -0.46 -4.36
CA ILE A 136 4.67 -1.12 -4.47
C ILE A 136 4.21 -1.16 -5.94
N GLU A 137 4.42 -0.08 -6.70
CA GLU A 137 4.07 -0.05 -8.12
C GLU A 137 4.92 -1.04 -8.94
N GLU A 138 6.21 -1.16 -8.64
CA GLU A 138 7.08 -2.20 -9.21
C GLU A 138 6.54 -3.60 -8.92
N LEU A 139 6.18 -3.89 -7.67
CA LEU A 139 5.55 -5.17 -7.31
C LEU A 139 4.23 -5.40 -8.07
N ASN A 140 3.38 -4.38 -8.17
CA ASN A 140 2.10 -4.47 -8.89
C ASN A 140 2.30 -4.76 -10.39
N LYS A 141 3.41 -4.32 -10.99
CA LYS A 141 3.76 -4.62 -12.39
C LYS A 141 4.26 -6.05 -12.61
N LEU A 142 4.59 -6.79 -11.55
CA LEU A 142 5.03 -8.20 -11.63
C LEU A 142 3.86 -9.19 -11.71
N ILE A 143 2.68 -8.79 -11.21
CA ILE A 143 1.48 -9.64 -11.06
C ILE A 143 0.57 -9.49 -12.29
#